data_AF-A0A249SRQ5-F1
#
_entry.id   AF-A0A249SRQ5-F1
#
_cell.length_a   1.000
_cell.length_b   1.000
_cell.length_c   1.000
_cell.angle_alpha   90.00
_cell.angle_beta   90.00
_cell.angle_gamma   90.00
#
_symmetry.space_group_name_H-M   'P 1'
#
loop_
_entity.id
_entity.type
_entity.pdbx_description
1 polymer ?
#
loop_
_entity_poly.entity_id
_entity_poly.type
_entity_poly.pdbx_seq_one_letter_code
_entity_poly.pdbx_strand_id
1 'polypeptide(L)'
;MVGIALAALSACTSTKLTSSWKADDAQLKKGDKVVVMALLPEKERPLRVAMENSMVEAMKKQGYAAVSSMQVYGPEAFKKSDENAVVSKLRDGDASKVLTIVLLDKAREKTYVRGTGYGPYPFYYGRFWPYYSMWYGRMYDPGYYRTDTKYFWESNLYDLNDRKLLYSAQAQSVDPPTAMRQAYLYSQQVVKDLKKQQLISQAS
;
A
#
# COMPACT_ATOMS: atom_id res chain seq x y z
N MET A 1 -36.88 13.79 21.84
CA MET A 1 -35.44 13.43 21.78
C MET A 1 -35.11 13.07 20.35
N VAL A 2 -34.57 14.00 19.57
CA VAL A 2 -34.12 13.73 18.19
C VAL A 2 -32.63 13.41 18.28
N GLY A 3 -32.28 12.15 17.99
CA GLY A 3 -30.91 11.65 18.05
C GLY A 3 -30.06 12.30 16.95
N ILE A 4 -28.91 12.86 17.36
CA ILE A 4 -27.86 13.32 16.46
C ILE A 4 -27.25 12.06 15.83
N ALA A 5 -27.61 11.77 14.57
CA ALA A 5 -26.94 10.76 13.78
C ALA A 5 -25.60 11.34 13.29
N LEU A 6 -24.51 11.03 14.01
CA LEU A 6 -23.14 11.26 13.56
C LEU A 6 -22.91 10.41 12.29
N ALA A 7 -22.98 11.03 11.12
CA ALA A 7 -22.55 10.41 9.88
C ALA A 7 -21.02 10.31 9.88
N ALA A 8 -20.48 9.16 10.31
CA ALA A 8 -19.05 8.87 10.22
C ALA A 8 -18.65 8.76 8.74
N LEU A 9 -18.06 9.82 8.20
CA LEU A 9 -17.42 9.80 6.88
C LEU A 9 -16.19 8.90 6.96
N SER A 10 -16.34 7.67 6.51
CA SER A 10 -15.24 6.74 6.31
C SER A 10 -14.29 7.34 5.27
N ALA A 11 -13.13 7.83 5.71
CA ALA A 11 -12.04 8.14 4.80
C ALA A 11 -11.69 6.85 4.04
N CYS A 12 -12.02 6.77 2.75
CA CYS A 12 -11.69 5.64 1.90
C CYS A 12 -10.16 5.55 1.72
N THR A 13 -9.47 4.96 2.70
CA THR A 13 -8.11 4.46 2.47
C THR A 13 -8.22 3.31 1.48
N SER A 14 -7.52 3.41 0.36
CA SER A 14 -7.51 2.37 -0.65
C SER A 14 -6.11 2.14 -1.18
N THR A 15 -5.78 0.87 -1.40
CA THR A 15 -4.59 0.46 -2.14
C THR A 15 -5.04 -0.40 -3.31
N LYS A 16 -4.60 -0.04 -4.50
CA LYS A 16 -5.01 -0.69 -5.75
C LYS A 16 -3.78 -0.95 -6.59
N LEU A 17 -3.68 -2.15 -7.15
CA LEU A 17 -2.71 -2.43 -8.20
C LEU A 17 -3.09 -1.66 -9.47
N THR A 18 -2.11 -0.98 -10.05
CA THR A 18 -2.25 -0.23 -11.29
C THR A 18 -1.79 -1.06 -12.49
N SER A 19 -0.78 -1.90 -12.30
CA SER A 19 -0.28 -2.82 -13.32
C SER A 19 0.45 -4.00 -12.66
N SER A 20 0.48 -5.14 -13.36
CA SER A 20 1.35 -6.26 -13.00
C SER A 20 1.70 -7.10 -14.22
N TRP A 21 2.84 -7.79 -14.13
CA TRP A 21 3.40 -8.65 -15.15
C TRP A 21 4.18 -9.80 -14.51
N LYS A 22 4.22 -10.95 -15.19
CA LYS A 22 5.11 -12.08 -14.84
C LYS A 22 5.81 -12.59 -16.10
N ALA A 23 6.99 -13.21 -15.91
CA ALA A 23 7.60 -13.99 -16.98
C ALA A 23 6.80 -15.27 -17.25
N ASP A 24 6.80 -15.75 -18.49
CA ASP A 24 6.01 -16.92 -18.91
C ASP A 24 6.44 -18.21 -18.19
N ASP A 25 7.74 -18.34 -17.95
CA ASP A 25 8.38 -19.45 -17.23
C ASP A 25 8.55 -19.17 -15.73
N ALA A 26 7.95 -18.10 -15.21
CA ALA A 26 8.10 -17.73 -13.81
C ALA A 26 7.52 -18.82 -12.87
N GLN A 27 8.33 -19.24 -11.90
CA GLN A 27 7.94 -20.20 -10.87
C GLN A 27 8.38 -19.73 -9.49
N LEU A 28 7.49 -19.91 -8.51
CA LEU A 28 7.82 -19.76 -7.10
C LEU A 28 7.32 -20.99 -6.34
N LYS A 29 8.25 -21.77 -5.77
CA LYS A 29 7.95 -22.99 -5.03
C LYS A 29 7.85 -22.68 -3.53
N LYS A 30 7.06 -23.45 -2.79
CA LYS A 30 6.92 -23.24 -1.32
C LYS A 30 8.24 -23.37 -0.56
N GLY A 31 9.15 -24.19 -1.07
CA GLY A 31 10.50 -24.37 -0.51
C GLY A 31 11.50 -23.27 -0.87
N ASP A 32 11.16 -22.35 -1.79
CA ASP A 32 12.03 -21.22 -2.10
C ASP A 32 12.04 -20.23 -0.92
N LYS A 33 13.23 -19.95 -0.39
CA LYS A 33 13.39 -18.90 0.63
C LYS A 33 13.43 -17.54 -0.05
N VAL A 34 12.39 -16.74 0.20
CA VAL A 34 12.24 -15.39 -0.32
C VAL A 34 12.72 -14.37 0.71
N VAL A 35 13.73 -13.58 0.37
CA VAL A 35 14.08 -12.39 1.16
C VAL A 35 13.23 -11.22 0.69
N VAL A 36 12.48 -10.60 1.60
CA VAL A 36 11.75 -9.36 1.32
C VAL A 36 12.63 -8.18 1.68
N MET A 37 12.86 -7.29 0.73
CA MET A 37 13.72 -6.12 0.86
C MET A 37 12.97 -4.86 0.46
N ALA A 38 12.71 -3.98 1.43
CA ALA A 38 12.10 -2.68 1.14
C ALA A 38 13.18 -1.61 0.99
N LEU A 39 13.14 -0.86 -0.11
CA LEU A 39 14.07 0.22 -0.43
C LEU A 39 13.37 1.56 -0.15
N LEU A 40 13.54 2.04 1.08
CA LEU A 40 13.06 3.35 1.52
C LEU A 40 14.19 4.13 2.17
N PRO A 41 14.14 5.48 2.12
CA PRO A 41 15.07 6.33 2.84
C PRO A 41 15.12 6.04 4.34
N GLU A 42 16.26 6.28 4.98
CA GLU A 42 16.48 5.99 6.40
C GLU A 42 15.47 6.67 7.33
N LYS A 43 15.03 7.90 6.99
CA LYS A 43 13.97 8.62 7.71
C LYS A 43 12.63 7.87 7.76
N GLU A 44 12.40 6.95 6.83
CA GLU A 44 11.19 6.11 6.74
C GLU A 44 11.42 4.70 7.31
N ARG A 45 12.41 4.50 8.19
CA ARG A 45 12.74 3.19 8.78
C ARG A 45 11.52 2.45 9.37
N PRO A 46 10.60 3.08 10.14
CA PRO A 46 9.43 2.38 10.65
C PRO A 46 8.53 1.82 9.53
N LEU A 47 8.36 2.58 8.43
CA LEU A 47 7.63 2.15 7.26
C LEU A 47 8.36 1.01 6.54
N ARG A 48 9.68 1.10 6.37
CA ARG A 48 10.51 0.03 5.80
C ARG A 48 10.31 -1.29 6.54
N VAL A 49 10.39 -1.29 7.87
CA VAL A 49 10.15 -2.48 8.71
C VAL A 49 8.72 -2.98 8.55
N ALA A 50 7.73 -2.09 8.58
CA ALA A 50 6.33 -2.48 8.43
C ALA A 50 6.06 -3.15 7.07
N MET A 51 6.61 -2.60 5.97
CA MET A 51 6.46 -3.15 4.61
C MET A 51 7.04 -4.56 4.52
N GLU A 52 8.28 -4.77 4.97
CA GLU A 52 8.91 -6.09 4.94
C GLU A 52 8.15 -7.11 5.80
N ASN A 53 7.84 -6.76 7.05
CA ASN A 53 7.15 -7.67 7.97
C ASN A 53 5.75 -8.06 7.45
N SER A 54 4.98 -7.08 6.97
CA SER A 54 3.62 -7.35 6.47
C SER A 54 3.64 -8.25 5.24
N MET A 55 4.62 -8.07 4.35
CA MET A 55 4.78 -8.92 3.18
C MET A 55 5.23 -10.34 3.57
N VAL A 56 6.21 -10.46 4.47
CA VAL A 56 6.66 -11.75 5.00
C VAL A 56 5.50 -12.52 5.61
N GLU A 57 4.71 -11.87 6.46
CA GLU A 57 3.52 -12.48 7.05
C GLU A 57 2.49 -12.90 5.99
N ALA A 58 2.24 -12.05 5.00
CA ALA A 58 1.29 -12.35 3.93
C ALA A 58 1.74 -13.56 3.10
N MET A 59 3.03 -13.68 2.78
CA MET A 59 3.61 -14.82 2.06
C MET A 59 3.61 -16.11 2.91
N LYS A 60 4.00 -16.01 4.18
CA LYS A 60 3.96 -17.15 5.13
C LYS A 60 2.56 -17.70 5.31
N LYS A 61 1.54 -16.83 5.35
CA LYS A 61 0.12 -17.25 5.37
C LYS A 61 -0.29 -18.06 4.13
N GLN A 62 0.44 -17.97 3.02
CA GLN A 62 0.24 -18.80 1.83
C GLN A 62 1.12 -20.05 1.79
N GLY A 63 1.91 -20.29 2.85
CA GLY A 63 2.81 -21.44 2.95
C GLY A 63 4.16 -21.26 2.23
N TYR A 64 4.57 -20.02 1.94
CA TYR A 64 5.86 -19.71 1.34
C TYR A 64 6.87 -19.28 2.40
N ALA A 65 8.11 -19.77 2.28
CA ALA A 65 9.20 -19.35 3.14
C ALA A 65 9.62 -17.91 2.79
N ALA A 66 9.39 -16.97 3.69
CA ALA A 66 9.79 -15.57 3.52
C ALA A 66 10.48 -15.02 4.77
N VAL A 67 11.46 -14.14 4.60
CA VAL A 67 12.17 -13.46 5.69
C VAL A 67 12.40 -11.98 5.37
N SER A 68 12.47 -11.14 6.42
CA SER A 68 12.75 -9.71 6.26
C SER A 68 14.25 -9.48 6.16
N SER A 69 14.67 -8.68 5.17
CA SER A 69 16.07 -8.26 5.02
C SER A 69 16.56 -7.45 6.22
N MET A 70 15.69 -6.59 6.77
CA MET A 70 15.95 -5.78 7.96
C MET A 70 16.16 -6.64 9.21
N GLN A 71 15.40 -7.71 9.38
CA GLN A 71 15.53 -8.60 10.54
C GLN A 71 16.76 -9.51 10.44
N VAL A 72 17.04 -10.06 9.25
CA VAL A 72 18.10 -11.05 9.06
C VAL A 72 19.48 -10.41 8.95
N TYR A 73 19.59 -9.33 8.16
CA TYR A 73 20.89 -8.74 7.84
C TYR A 73 21.10 -7.39 8.53
N GLY A 74 20.01 -6.69 8.87
CA GLY A 74 20.05 -5.37 9.47
C GLY A 74 19.95 -4.23 8.45
N PRO A 75 19.75 -2.99 8.94
CA PRO A 75 19.45 -1.80 8.14
C PRO A 75 20.57 -1.37 7.19
N GLU A 76 21.82 -1.63 7.58
CA GLU A 76 23.03 -1.17 6.90
C GLU A 76 23.64 -2.23 5.98
N ALA A 77 23.10 -3.45 5.98
CA ALA A 77 23.76 -4.65 5.45
C ALA A 77 24.12 -4.61 3.96
N PHE A 78 23.43 -3.75 3.20
CA PHE A 78 23.56 -3.61 1.76
C PHE A 78 23.88 -2.16 1.35
N LYS A 79 24.18 -1.27 2.31
CA LYS A 79 24.58 0.10 1.99
C LYS A 79 25.93 0.05 1.28
N LYS A 80 26.02 0.71 0.12
CA LYS A 80 27.24 0.83 -0.70
C LYS A 80 27.82 -0.52 -1.17
N SER A 81 27.04 -1.60 -1.13
CA SER A 81 27.43 -2.89 -1.71
C SER A 81 27.14 -2.89 -3.21
N ASP A 82 27.99 -3.55 -3.99
CA ASP A 82 27.67 -3.88 -5.38
C ASP A 82 26.70 -5.06 -5.48
N GLU A 83 26.12 -5.27 -6.65
CA GLU A 83 25.14 -6.33 -6.91
C GLU A 83 25.68 -7.72 -6.55
N ASN A 84 26.93 -8.03 -6.89
CA ASN A 84 27.50 -9.35 -6.64
C ASN A 84 27.66 -9.63 -5.15
N ALA A 85 28.08 -8.63 -4.37
CA ALA A 85 28.18 -8.73 -2.92
C ALA A 85 26.79 -8.92 -2.28
N VAL A 86 25.76 -8.21 -2.76
CA VAL A 86 24.38 -8.39 -2.30
C VAL A 86 23.88 -9.80 -2.61
N VAL A 87 24.00 -10.24 -3.87
CA VAL A 87 23.53 -11.56 -4.31
C VAL A 87 24.25 -12.69 -3.56
N SER A 88 25.57 -12.59 -3.38
CA SER A 88 26.34 -13.57 -2.61
C SER A 88 25.80 -13.67 -1.18
N LYS A 89 25.68 -12.53 -0.49
CA LYS A 89 25.21 -12.50 0.91
C LYS A 89 23.77 -13.02 1.09
N LEU A 90 22.90 -12.81 0.10
CA LEU A 90 21.57 -13.39 0.10
C LEU A 90 21.62 -14.91 -0.07
N ARG A 91 22.43 -15.42 -1.00
CA ARG A 91 22.62 -16.85 -1.26
C ARG A 91 23.31 -17.58 -0.10
N ASP A 92 24.28 -16.95 0.55
CA ASP A 92 24.94 -17.46 1.77
C ASP A 92 23.95 -17.58 2.94
N GLY A 93 22.86 -16.81 2.88
CA GLY A 93 21.70 -16.95 3.77
C GLY A 93 20.61 -17.88 3.23
N ASP A 94 20.93 -18.80 2.32
CA ASP A 94 20.05 -19.77 1.67
C ASP A 94 18.87 -19.17 0.88
N ALA A 95 18.94 -17.90 0.51
CA ALA A 95 17.88 -17.27 -0.28
C ALA A 95 17.99 -17.69 -1.76
N SER A 96 16.89 -18.21 -2.33
CA SER A 96 16.79 -18.48 -3.77
C SER A 96 16.05 -17.39 -4.54
N LYS A 97 15.36 -16.49 -3.81
CA LYS A 97 14.54 -15.42 -4.37
C LYS A 97 14.67 -14.14 -3.54
N VAL A 98 14.55 -12.99 -4.18
CA VAL A 98 14.41 -11.70 -3.51
C VAL A 98 13.20 -10.94 -4.04
N LEU A 99 12.34 -10.48 -3.13
CA LEU A 99 11.22 -9.60 -3.42
C LEU A 99 11.57 -8.20 -2.94
N THR A 100 11.75 -7.29 -3.88
CA THR A 100 11.99 -5.87 -3.57
C THR A 100 10.68 -5.10 -3.48
N ILE A 101 10.64 -4.07 -2.62
CA ILE A 101 9.52 -3.13 -2.50
C ILE A 101 10.08 -1.71 -2.51
N VAL A 102 9.69 -0.89 -3.48
CA VAL A 102 10.24 0.46 -3.69
C VAL A 102 9.11 1.48 -3.64
N LEU A 103 9.34 2.61 -2.95
CA LEU A 103 8.50 3.80 -3.07
C LEU A 103 9.02 4.62 -4.25
N LEU A 104 8.29 4.62 -5.36
CA LEU A 104 8.67 5.37 -6.57
C LEU A 104 8.39 6.86 -6.43
N ASP A 105 7.20 7.21 -5.94
CA ASP A 105 6.78 8.60 -5.82
C ASP A 105 5.75 8.83 -4.69
N LYS A 106 5.69 10.07 -4.20
CA LYS A 106 4.77 10.54 -3.17
C LYS A 106 4.19 11.91 -3.57
N ALA A 107 2.94 11.93 -4.00
CA ALA A 107 2.24 13.14 -4.43
C ALA A 107 1.22 13.61 -3.38
N ARG A 108 1.11 14.92 -3.15
CA ARG A 108 0.07 15.54 -2.31
C ARG A 108 -0.94 16.28 -3.18
N GLU A 109 -2.22 15.97 -3.01
CA GLU A 109 -3.33 16.60 -3.71
C GLU A 109 -4.21 17.34 -2.68
N LYS A 110 -4.60 18.58 -2.98
CA LYS A 110 -5.54 19.33 -2.15
C LYS A 110 -6.90 19.32 -2.83
N THR A 111 -7.85 18.59 -2.25
CA THR A 111 -9.22 18.51 -2.73
C THR A 111 -10.10 19.44 -1.91
N TYR A 112 -10.76 20.40 -2.57
CA TYR A 112 -11.76 21.22 -1.90
C TYR A 112 -13.05 20.42 -1.73
N VAL A 113 -13.41 20.11 -0.49
CA VAL A 113 -14.69 19.51 -0.14
C VAL A 113 -15.68 20.66 0.02
N ARG A 114 -16.59 20.79 -0.93
CA ARG A 114 -17.67 21.78 -0.84
C ARG A 114 -18.54 21.42 0.36
N GLY A 115 -18.85 22.43 1.17
CA GLY A 115 -19.98 22.35 2.10
C GLY A 115 -21.28 22.19 1.32
N THR A 116 -22.40 22.06 2.04
CA THR A 116 -23.73 21.88 1.45
C THR A 116 -24.01 22.86 0.28
N GLY A 117 -24.37 22.31 -0.89
CA GLY A 117 -24.47 23.06 -2.16
C GLY A 117 -25.48 24.21 -2.15
N TYR A 118 -25.12 25.33 -2.80
CA TYR A 118 -26.02 26.43 -3.10
C TYR A 118 -26.87 26.08 -4.32
N GLY A 119 -28.16 25.83 -4.12
CA GLY A 119 -29.13 25.64 -5.19
C GLY A 119 -30.46 26.31 -4.81
N PRO A 120 -31.17 26.94 -5.76
CA PRO A 120 -32.47 27.52 -5.47
C PRO A 120 -33.43 26.39 -5.08
N TYR A 121 -34.01 26.50 -3.88
CA TYR A 121 -35.06 25.61 -3.39
C TYR A 121 -36.38 26.39 -3.30
N PRO A 122 -37.18 26.46 -4.39
CA PRO A 122 -38.37 27.31 -4.45
C PRO A 122 -39.38 27.06 -3.33
N PHE A 123 -39.43 25.81 -2.84
CA PHE A 123 -40.33 25.36 -1.78
C PHE A 123 -40.09 26.01 -0.41
N TYR A 124 -38.91 26.58 -0.15
CA TYR A 124 -38.54 27.12 1.17
C TYR A 124 -38.69 28.64 1.29
N TYR A 125 -38.87 29.36 0.18
CA TYR A 125 -38.93 30.83 0.19
C TYR A 125 -40.26 31.42 0.69
N GLY A 126 -41.32 30.61 0.76
CA GLY A 126 -42.63 31.06 1.22
C GLY A 126 -42.83 31.11 2.75
N ARG A 127 -41.90 30.56 3.55
CA ARG A 127 -42.01 30.51 5.02
C ARG A 127 -40.67 30.83 5.69
N PHE A 128 -40.67 31.82 6.58
CA PHE A 128 -39.49 32.34 7.25
C PHE A 128 -38.71 31.28 8.05
N TRP A 129 -39.40 30.45 8.84
CA TRP A 129 -38.73 29.53 9.76
C TRP A 129 -37.99 28.37 9.06
N PRO A 130 -38.59 27.65 8.08
CA PRO A 130 -37.87 26.64 7.30
C PRO A 130 -36.67 27.21 6.51
N TYR A 131 -36.80 28.44 5.98
CA TYR A 131 -35.71 29.15 5.34
C TYR A 131 -34.58 29.44 6.35
N TYR A 132 -34.90 30.05 7.49
CA TYR A 132 -33.93 30.41 8.53
C TYR A 132 -33.19 29.18 9.06
N SER A 133 -33.90 28.10 9.44
CA SER A 133 -33.25 26.88 9.95
C SER A 133 -32.34 26.22 8.92
N MET A 134 -32.72 26.22 7.63
CA MET A 134 -31.88 25.67 6.56
C MET A 134 -30.59 26.49 6.38
N TRP A 135 -30.68 27.81 6.35
CA TRP A 135 -29.52 28.68 6.16
C TRP A 135 -28.63 28.74 7.40
N TYR A 136 -29.23 28.78 8.60
CA TYR A 136 -28.50 28.74 9.86
C TYR A 136 -27.65 27.46 9.96
N GLY A 137 -28.21 26.28 9.68
CA GLY A 137 -27.43 25.04 9.66
C GLY A 137 -26.28 25.04 8.63
N ARG A 138 -26.48 25.64 7.46
CA ARG A 138 -25.47 25.74 6.40
C ARG A 138 -24.36 26.74 6.69
N MET A 139 -24.63 27.79 7.47
CA MET A 139 -23.61 28.75 7.92
C MET A 139 -22.55 28.10 8.81
N TYR A 140 -22.87 26.99 9.47
CA TYR A 140 -21.95 26.22 10.32
C TYR A 140 -21.32 25.01 9.60
N ASP A 141 -21.53 24.84 8.29
CA ASP A 141 -20.89 23.80 7.45
C ASP A 141 -20.04 24.44 6.32
N PRO A 142 -19.02 25.26 6.64
CA PRO A 142 -18.16 25.85 5.63
C PRO A 142 -17.36 24.74 4.92
N GLY A 143 -17.28 24.82 3.58
CA GLY A 143 -16.44 23.91 2.82
C GLY A 143 -14.99 23.98 3.28
N TYR A 144 -14.31 22.84 3.32
CA TYR A 144 -12.95 22.69 3.82
C TYR A 144 -12.03 22.08 2.77
N TYR A 145 -10.73 22.34 2.89
CA TYR A 145 -9.73 21.66 2.08
C TYR A 145 -9.29 20.37 2.76
N ARG A 146 -9.36 19.27 2.04
CA ARG A 146 -8.78 17.98 2.42
C ARG A 146 -7.48 17.79 1.64
N THR A 147 -6.40 17.43 2.31
CA THR A 147 -5.14 17.07 1.64
C THR A 147 -5.01 15.55 1.61
N ASP A 148 -4.97 14.98 0.40
CA ASP A 148 -4.78 13.56 0.17
C ASP A 148 -3.34 13.29 -0.29
N THR A 149 -2.70 12.25 0.24
CA THR A 149 -1.35 11.81 -0.15
C THR A 149 -1.42 10.49 -0.90
N LYS A 150 -0.96 10.50 -2.14
CA LYS A 150 -0.82 9.32 -3.00
C LYS A 150 0.60 8.78 -2.93
N TYR A 151 0.72 7.46 -2.78
CA TYR A 151 1.98 6.74 -2.79
C TYR A 151 2.00 5.77 -3.97
N PHE A 152 3.07 5.79 -4.75
CA PHE A 152 3.28 4.89 -5.87
C PHE A 152 4.36 3.89 -5.51
N TRP A 153 4.00 2.62 -5.49
CA TRP A 153 4.86 1.53 -5.05
C TRP A 153 5.14 0.57 -6.19
N GLU A 154 6.33 -0.02 -6.19
CA GLU A 154 6.69 -1.11 -7.08
C GLU A 154 7.22 -2.31 -6.29
N SER A 155 6.79 -3.51 -6.68
CA SER A 155 7.31 -4.77 -6.18
C SER A 155 7.90 -5.58 -7.33
N ASN A 156 9.15 -6.03 -7.18
CA ASN A 156 9.81 -6.89 -8.16
C ASN A 156 10.35 -8.15 -7.48
N LEU A 157 9.99 -9.32 -7.99
CA LEU A 157 10.47 -10.62 -7.55
C LEU A 157 11.54 -11.15 -8.51
N TYR A 158 12.71 -11.48 -8.00
CA TYR A 158 13.83 -11.99 -8.78
C TYR A 158 14.23 -13.41 -8.37
N ASP A 159 14.67 -14.19 -9.35
CA ASP A 159 15.48 -15.39 -9.16
C ASP A 159 16.93 -15.01 -8.91
N LEU A 160 17.49 -15.44 -7.77
CA LEU A 160 18.89 -15.14 -7.42
C LEU A 160 19.90 -16.08 -8.09
N ASN A 161 19.47 -17.24 -8.59
CA ASN A 161 20.32 -18.16 -9.32
C ASN A 161 20.52 -17.67 -10.76
N ASP A 162 19.41 -17.36 -11.44
CA ASP A 162 19.42 -16.95 -12.85
C ASP A 162 19.46 -15.42 -13.04
N ARG A 163 19.45 -14.66 -11.94
CA ARG A 163 19.38 -13.18 -11.92
C ARG A 163 18.25 -12.62 -12.77
N LYS A 164 17.12 -13.32 -12.77
CA LYS A 164 16.00 -13.06 -13.67
C LYS A 164 14.84 -12.44 -12.92
N LEU A 165 14.21 -11.43 -13.52
CA LEU A 165 12.93 -10.89 -13.04
C LEU A 165 11.81 -11.89 -13.34
N LEU A 166 11.11 -12.34 -12.30
CA LEU A 166 10.01 -13.29 -12.39
C LEU A 166 8.64 -12.60 -12.39
N TYR A 167 8.52 -11.49 -11.65
CA TYR A 167 7.27 -10.76 -11.48
C TYR A 167 7.53 -9.30 -11.13
N SER A 168 6.68 -8.42 -11.65
CA SER A 168 6.67 -6.98 -11.35
C SER A 168 5.23 -6.51 -11.15
N ALA A 169 5.03 -5.63 -10.18
CA ALA A 169 3.73 -4.99 -9.98
C ALA A 169 3.85 -3.59 -9.40
N GLN A 170 2.99 -2.71 -9.90
CA GLN A 170 2.85 -1.35 -9.40
C GLN A 170 1.51 -1.17 -8.70
N ALA A 171 1.51 -0.43 -7.60
CA ALA A 171 0.30 -0.10 -6.87
C ALA A 171 0.28 1.34 -6.40
N GLN A 172 -0.93 1.88 -6.30
CA GLN A 172 -1.20 3.19 -5.74
C GLN A 172 -1.95 3.05 -4.42
N SER A 173 -1.45 3.73 -3.38
CA SER A 173 -2.12 3.86 -2.08
C SER A 173 -2.53 5.31 -1.83
N VAL A 174 -3.72 5.54 -1.29
CA VAL A 174 -4.23 6.87 -0.92
C VAL A 174 -4.46 6.93 0.59
N ASP A 175 -3.85 7.93 1.24
CA ASP A 175 -3.96 8.24 2.67
C ASP A 175 -4.09 7.03 3.59
N PRO A 176 -3.07 6.16 3.65
CA PRO A 176 -3.05 5.15 4.67
C PRO A 176 -2.93 5.82 6.04
N PRO A 177 -3.79 5.47 7.02
CA PRO A 177 -3.81 6.14 8.32
C PRO A 177 -2.55 5.87 9.15
N THR A 178 -1.86 4.75 8.90
CA THR A 178 -0.61 4.38 9.56
C THR A 178 0.30 3.62 8.60
N ALA A 179 1.61 3.62 8.89
CA ALA A 179 2.59 2.81 8.16
C ALA A 179 2.24 1.32 8.16
N MET A 180 1.76 0.79 9.29
CA MET A 180 1.31 -0.59 9.42
C MET A 180 0.10 -0.88 8.54
N ARG A 181 -0.89 0.02 8.49
CA ARG A 181 -2.07 -0.16 7.64
C ARG A 181 -1.70 -0.11 6.16
N GLN A 182 -0.79 0.80 5.78
CA GLN A 182 -0.24 0.87 4.43
C GLN A 182 0.39 -0.45 4.02
N ALA A 183 1.34 -0.92 4.83
CA ALA A 183 2.08 -2.15 4.59
C ALA A 183 1.16 -3.37 4.51
N TYR A 184 0.21 -3.49 5.43
CA TYR A 184 -0.76 -4.57 5.41
C TYR A 184 -1.59 -4.57 4.12
N LEU A 185 -2.23 -3.44 3.77
CA LEU A 185 -3.09 -3.34 2.59
C LEU A 185 -2.32 -3.58 1.29
N TYR A 186 -1.10 -3.04 1.20
CA TYR A 186 -0.21 -3.25 0.07
C TYR A 186 0.16 -4.72 -0.10
N SER A 187 0.66 -5.36 0.97
CA SER A 187 1.08 -6.76 0.93
C SER A 187 -0.07 -7.70 0.58
N GLN A 188 -1.29 -7.42 1.06
CA GLN A 188 -2.48 -8.19 0.68
C GLN A 188 -2.76 -8.08 -0.83
N GLN A 189 -2.61 -6.90 -1.43
CA GLN A 189 -2.83 -6.75 -2.86
C GLN A 189 -1.78 -7.46 -3.71
N VAL A 190 -0.50 -7.30 -3.36
CA VAL A 190 0.57 -7.99 -4.09
C VAL A 190 0.40 -9.51 -4.01
N VAL A 191 0.13 -10.07 -2.82
CA VAL A 191 -0.11 -11.52 -2.66
C VAL A 191 -1.36 -11.99 -3.41
N LYS A 192 -2.43 -11.17 -3.43
CA LYS A 192 -3.62 -11.46 -4.22
C LYS A 192 -3.29 -11.54 -5.71
N ASP A 193 -2.45 -10.65 -6.21
CA ASP A 193 -2.05 -10.66 -7.61
C ASP A 193 -1.10 -11.79 -7.96
N LEU A 194 -0.15 -12.12 -7.07
CA LEU A 194 0.69 -13.32 -7.22
C LEU A 194 -0.16 -14.60 -7.40
N LYS A 195 -1.30 -14.71 -6.70
CA LYS A 195 -2.28 -15.79 -6.91
C LYS A 195 -2.99 -15.70 -8.25
N LYS A 196 -3.41 -14.49 -8.64
CA LYS A 196 -4.08 -14.23 -9.93
C LYS A 196 -3.17 -14.58 -11.11
N GLN A 197 -1.89 -14.27 -11.00
CA GLN A 197 -0.84 -14.60 -11.97
C GLN A 197 -0.41 -16.09 -11.89
N GLN A 198 -1.00 -16.87 -10.98
CA GLN A 198 -0.68 -18.28 -10.73
C GLN A 198 0.79 -18.53 -10.36
N LEU A 199 1.47 -17.51 -9.84
CA LEU A 199 2.85 -17.64 -9.36
C LEU A 199 2.90 -18.28 -7.98
N ILE A 200 1.84 -18.09 -7.18
CA ILE A 200 1.63 -18.82 -5.94
C ILE A 200 0.30 -19.56 -5.94
N SER A 201 0.23 -20.68 -5.21
CA SER A 201 -0.96 -21.51 -5.14
C SER A 201 -2.17 -20.74 -4.58
N GLN A 202 -3.34 -20.94 -5.19
CA GLN A 202 -4.62 -20.59 -4.57
C GLN A 202 -4.71 -21.35 -3.23
N ALA A 203 -5.09 -20.67 -2.16
CA ALA A 203 -5.36 -21.37 -0.91
C ALA A 203 -6.69 -22.13 -1.09
N SER A 204 -6.66 -23.44 -0.87
CA SER A 204 -7.85 -24.30 -0.80
C SER A 204 -8.75 -23.91 0.36
#